data_AF-A0A7T8KFT2-F1
#
_entry.id   AF-A0A7T8KFT2-F1
#
_cell.length_a   1.000
_cell.length_b   1.000
_cell.length_c   1.000
_cell.angle_alpha   90.00
_cell.angle_beta   90.00
_cell.angle_gamma   90.00
#
_symmetry.space_group_name_H-M   'P 1'
#
loop_
_entity.id
_entity.type
_entity.pdbx_description
1 polymer ?
#
loop_
_entity_poly.entity_id
_entity_poly.type
_entity_poly.pdbx_seq_one_letter_code
_entity_poly.pdbx_strand_id
1 'polypeptide(L)'
;MERLTNEQRLQIVEIYYQNSCSVKNVHRLLRPYYGRHNRPCESTILWCGFWAGGIIGPFFFKDDRGRNVTVNGERYRAMIHDFFLPQLAELNLVNMWFQQDGATCHTARETMNMLKDEFGEQLISRNGP
;
A
#
# COMPACT_ATOMS: atom_id res chain seq x y z
N MET A 1 5.22 -20.52 8.48
CA MET A 1 4.43 -20.68 7.25
C MET A 1 3.36 -19.61 7.29
N GLU A 2 3.27 -18.75 6.27
CA GLU A 2 2.20 -17.74 6.22
C GLU A 2 0.83 -18.44 6.20
N ARG A 3 -0.09 -18.00 7.06
CA ARG A 3 -1.44 -18.58 7.16
C ARG A 3 -2.37 -18.07 6.05
N LEU A 4 -2.09 -16.89 5.50
CA LEU A 4 -2.91 -16.21 4.51
C LEU A 4 -2.06 -15.73 3.33
N THR A 5 -2.51 -16.01 2.12
CA THR A 5 -1.87 -15.53 0.88
C THR A 5 -2.14 -14.03 0.65
N ASN A 6 -1.42 -13.40 -0.28
CA ASN A 6 -1.64 -11.99 -0.64
C ASN A 6 -3.04 -11.75 -1.21
N GLU A 7 -3.58 -12.69 -1.99
CA GLU A 7 -4.94 -12.62 -2.53
C GLU A 7 -5.99 -12.67 -1.41
N GLN A 8 -5.80 -13.55 -0.42
CA GLN A 8 -6.67 -13.63 0.75
C GLN A 8 -6.60 -12.35 1.59
N ARG A 9 -5.41 -11.76 1.73
CA ARG A 9 -5.24 -10.47 2.43
C ARG A 9 -5.95 -9.34 1.69
N LEU A 10 -5.82 -9.28 0.36
CA LEU A 10 -6.51 -8.30 -0.47
C LEU A 10 -8.03 -8.43 -0.33
N GLN A 11 -8.57 -9.64 -0.42
CA GLN A 11 -10.00 -9.90 -0.22
C GLN A 11 -10.49 -9.40 1.16
N ILE A 12 -9.72 -9.66 2.23
CA ILE A 12 -10.07 -9.18 3.58
C ILE A 12 -10.09 -7.64 3.63
N VAL A 13 -9.10 -6.99 3.02
CA VAL A 13 -8.99 -5.53 2.98
C VAL A 13 -10.14 -4.91 2.18
N GLU A 14 -10.48 -5.47 1.03
CA GLU A 14 -11.63 -5.03 0.21
C GLU A 14 -12.94 -5.11 1.00
N ILE A 15 -13.21 -6.25 1.64
CA ILE A 15 -14.40 -6.44 2.48
C ILE A 15 -14.41 -5.42 3.63
N TYR A 16 -13.25 -5.10 4.20
CA TYR A 16 -13.13 -4.08 5.25
C TYR A 16 -13.53 -2.69 4.78
N TYR A 17 -13.03 -2.24 3.63
CA TYR A 17 -13.40 -0.93 3.08
C TYR A 17 -14.86 -0.85 2.63
N GLN A 18 -15.36 -1.90 1.97
CA GLN A 18 -16.77 -1.96 1.52
C GLN A 18 -17.78 -1.96 2.67
N ASN A 19 -17.34 -2.29 3.89
CA ASN A 19 -18.19 -2.36 5.08
C ASN A 19 -17.87 -1.25 6.09
N SER A 20 -17.52 -0.07 5.58
CA SER A 20 -17.29 1.15 6.38
C SER A 20 -16.25 0.96 7.48
N CYS A 21 -15.20 0.18 7.21
CA CYS A 21 -14.13 -0.08 8.17
C CYS A 21 -14.61 -0.75 9.47
N SER A 22 -15.75 -1.45 9.45
CA SER A 22 -16.34 -2.10 10.63
C SER A 22 -15.80 -3.52 10.81
N VAL A 23 -14.86 -3.68 11.75
CA VAL A 23 -14.27 -4.99 12.11
C VAL A 23 -15.36 -6.02 12.46
N LYS A 24 -16.43 -5.61 13.15
CA LYS A 24 -17.55 -6.51 13.50
C LYS A 24 -18.29 -7.03 12.26
N ASN A 25 -18.58 -6.15 11.30
CA ASN A 25 -19.28 -6.53 10.06
C ASN A 25 -18.41 -7.44 9.20
N VAL A 26 -17.13 -7.08 9.06
CA VAL A 26 -16.13 -7.86 8.32
C VAL A 26 -16.01 -9.26 8.90
N HIS A 27 -15.88 -9.39 10.22
CA HIS A 27 -15.84 -10.71 10.85
C HIS A 27 -17.08 -11.56 10.60
N ARG A 28 -18.27 -10.95 10.52
CA ARG A 28 -19.49 -11.68 10.17
C ARG A 28 -19.42 -12.18 8.72
N LEU A 29 -18.95 -11.35 7.80
CA LEU A 29 -18.83 -11.67 6.37
C LEU A 29 -17.72 -12.67 6.06
N LEU A 30 -16.65 -12.71 6.85
CA LEU A 30 -15.53 -13.65 6.68
C LEU A 30 -15.83 -15.06 7.22
N ARG A 31 -16.90 -15.24 8.03
CA ARG A 31 -17.24 -16.55 8.64
C ARG A 31 -17.45 -17.69 7.64
N PRO A 32 -18.16 -17.50 6.51
CA PRO A 32 -18.34 -18.57 5.52
C PRO A 32 -17.03 -18.98 4.84
N TYR A 33 -16.10 -18.04 4.66
CA TYR A 33 -14.85 -18.25 3.95
C TYR A 33 -13.77 -18.92 4.81
N TYR A 34 -13.62 -18.47 6.05
CA TYR A 34 -12.52 -18.92 6.92
C TYR A 34 -12.97 -19.78 8.10
N GLY A 35 -14.28 -19.91 8.34
CA GLY A 35 -14.84 -20.65 9.47
C GLY A 35 -14.88 -19.84 10.78
N ARG A 36 -15.76 -20.26 11.70
CA ARG A 36 -16.04 -19.54 12.96
C ARG A 36 -14.81 -19.40 13.88
N HIS A 37 -13.92 -20.39 13.86
CA HIS A 37 -12.76 -20.49 14.75
C HIS A 37 -11.44 -20.10 14.09
N ASN A 38 -11.42 -19.89 12.78
CA ASN A 38 -10.20 -19.63 12.02
C ASN A 38 -10.22 -18.20 11.47
N ARG A 39 -10.54 -17.25 12.37
CA ARG A 39 -10.56 -15.81 12.10
C ARG A 39 -9.17 -15.32 11.63
N PRO A 40 -9.09 -14.54 10.54
CA PRO A 40 -7.91 -13.74 10.22
C PRO A 40 -7.66 -12.73 11.35
N CYS A 41 -6.57 -12.89 12.09
CA CYS A 41 -6.18 -12.00 13.19
C CYS A 41 -4.80 -11.37 12.97
N GLU A 42 -4.26 -11.53 11.77
CA GLU A 42 -2.97 -10.97 11.38
C GLU A 42 -3.18 -9.55 10.90
N SER A 43 -2.34 -8.62 11.36
CA SER A 43 -2.22 -7.33 10.70
C SER A 43 -1.55 -7.51 9.34
N THR A 44 -1.72 -6.55 8.45
CA THR A 44 -0.96 -6.45 7.20
C THR A 44 -0.62 -4.99 6.99
N ILE A 45 0.54 -4.72 6.40
CA ILE A 45 0.92 -3.37 6.00
C ILE A 45 1.06 -3.40 4.49
N LEU A 46 0.32 -2.53 3.81
CA LEU A 46 0.36 -2.43 2.36
C LEU A 46 0.40 -0.98 1.91
N TRP A 47 0.88 -0.78 0.70
CA TRP A 47 0.77 0.47 -0.03
C TRP A 47 -0.12 0.27 -1.27
N CYS A 48 -0.91 1.28 -1.61
CA CYS A 48 -1.67 1.33 -2.86
C CYS A 48 -1.78 2.78 -3.32
N GLY A 49 -1.65 2.99 -4.63
CA GLY A 49 -1.90 4.24 -5.31
C GLY A 49 -3.29 4.23 -5.95
N PHE A 50 -3.93 5.38 -6.00
CA PHE A 50 -5.24 5.55 -6.64
C PHE A 50 -5.13 6.56 -7.76
N TRP A 51 -5.81 6.30 -8.87
CA TRP A 51 -5.94 7.23 -9.98
C TRP A 51 -7.30 7.04 -10.68
N ALA A 52 -7.60 7.88 -11.66
CA ALA A 52 -8.90 7.89 -12.34
C ALA A 52 -9.27 6.54 -13.02
N GLY A 53 -8.27 5.79 -13.50
CA GLY A 53 -8.49 4.49 -14.13
C GLY A 53 -8.37 3.29 -13.19
N GLY A 54 -8.18 3.50 -11.88
CA GLY A 54 -8.24 2.43 -10.89
C GLY A 54 -7.17 2.50 -9.79
N ILE A 55 -6.76 1.32 -9.33
CA ILE A 55 -5.81 1.13 -8.23
C ILE A 55 -4.49 0.63 -8.81
N ILE A 56 -3.38 1.19 -8.36
CA ILE A 56 -2.02 0.72 -8.60
C ILE A 56 -1.55 0.07 -7.30
N GLY A 57 -1.16 -1.21 -7.35
CA GLY A 57 -0.98 -2.01 -6.14
C GLY A 57 -1.99 -3.15 -5.99
N PRO A 58 -2.05 -3.81 -4.81
CA PRO A 58 -1.35 -3.53 -3.56
C PRO A 58 0.12 -4.01 -3.50
N PHE A 59 0.98 -3.26 -2.81
CA PHE A 59 2.31 -3.72 -2.40
C PHE A 59 2.31 -4.13 -0.92
N PHE A 60 2.70 -5.36 -0.59
CA PHE A 60 2.75 -5.82 0.79
C PHE A 60 4.17 -5.71 1.37
N PHE A 61 4.30 -5.01 2.51
CA PHE A 61 5.59 -4.91 3.20
C PHE A 61 5.86 -6.16 4.03
N LYS A 62 6.59 -7.11 3.43
CA LYS A 62 6.96 -8.39 4.04
C LYS A 62 8.46 -8.65 3.96
N ASP A 63 8.99 -9.44 4.89
CA ASP A 63 10.32 -10.05 4.75
C ASP A 63 10.26 -11.38 3.98
N ASP A 64 11.42 -11.99 3.73
CA ASP A 64 11.55 -13.28 3.02
C ASP A 64 10.81 -14.44 3.71
N ARG A 65 10.38 -14.25 4.96
CA ARG A 65 9.62 -15.23 5.74
C ARG A 65 8.12 -14.90 5.80
N GLY A 66 7.67 -13.87 5.07
CA GLY A 66 6.27 -13.44 5.03
C GLY A 66 5.81 -12.65 6.28
N ARG A 67 6.73 -12.14 7.08
CA ARG A 67 6.38 -11.36 8.29
C ARG A 67 6.24 -9.90 7.91
N ASN A 68 5.28 -9.20 8.51
CA ASN A 68 5.14 -7.77 8.29
C ASN A 68 6.40 -7.05 8.75
N VAL A 69 6.86 -6.10 7.93
CA VAL A 69 7.99 -5.24 8.27
C VAL A 69 7.51 -3.81 8.44
N THR A 70 8.12 -3.09 9.38
CA THR A 70 7.88 -1.66 9.56
C THR A 70 8.34 -0.90 8.32
N VAL A 71 7.47 -0.03 7.82
CA VAL A 71 7.78 0.88 6.73
C VAL A 71 8.69 1.99 7.27
N ASN A 72 9.93 2.01 6.81
CA ASN A 72 10.87 3.09 7.04
C ASN A 72 11.13 3.83 5.72
N GLY A 73 11.93 4.91 5.76
CA GLY A 73 12.24 5.69 4.56
C GLY A 73 12.87 4.85 3.45
N GLU A 74 13.81 3.96 3.79
CA GLU A 74 14.49 3.09 2.82
C GLU A 74 13.51 2.14 2.11
N ARG A 75 12.71 1.38 2.86
CA ARG A 75 11.72 0.45 2.30
C ARG A 75 10.63 1.18 1.51
N TYR A 76 10.26 2.38 1.95
CA TYR A 76 9.31 3.21 1.22
C TYR A 76 9.87 3.64 -0.14
N ARG A 77 11.13 4.12 -0.17
CA ARG A 77 11.80 4.49 -1.42
C ARG A 77 11.99 3.30 -2.35
N ALA A 78 12.42 2.15 -1.82
CA ALA A 78 12.53 0.92 -2.60
C ALA A 78 11.18 0.51 -3.21
N MET A 79 10.09 0.59 -2.43
CA MET A 79 8.75 0.33 -2.97
C MET A 79 8.36 1.32 -4.07
N ILE A 80 8.64 2.62 -3.91
CA ILE A 80 8.35 3.60 -4.97
C ILE A 80 9.14 3.28 -6.25
N HIS A 81 10.45 3.10 -6.13
CA HIS A 81 11.35 2.91 -7.28
C HIS A 81 11.18 1.54 -7.95
N ASP A 82 11.12 0.46 -7.17
CA ASP A 82 11.17 -0.90 -7.70
C ASP A 82 9.78 -1.45 -8.07
N PHE A 83 8.71 -0.85 -7.56
CA PHE A 83 7.34 -1.31 -7.79
C PHE A 83 6.42 -0.26 -8.39
N PHE A 84 6.34 0.94 -7.81
CA PHE A 84 5.35 1.94 -8.24
C PHE A 84 5.70 2.61 -9.58
N LEU A 85 6.93 3.12 -9.75
CA LEU A 85 7.35 3.78 -10.99
C LEU A 85 7.27 2.84 -12.22
N PRO A 86 7.68 1.56 -12.15
CA PRO A 86 7.49 0.63 -13.25
C PRO A 86 6.01 0.45 -13.66
N GLN A 87 5.09 0.42 -12.70
CA GLN A 87 3.65 0.34 -13.01
C GLN A 87 3.12 1.60 -13.68
N LEU A 88 3.59 2.78 -13.28
CA LEU A 88 3.22 4.02 -13.96
C LEU A 88 3.68 4.00 -15.42
N ALA A 89 4.91 3.53 -15.67
CA ALA A 89 5.44 3.40 -17.02
C ALA A 89 4.63 2.38 -17.86
N GLU A 90 4.31 1.20 -17.30
CA GLU A 90 3.53 0.17 -17.99
C GLU A 90 2.12 0.63 -18.36
N LEU A 91 1.48 1.41 -17.49
CA LEU A 91 0.16 1.99 -17.72
C LEU A 91 0.21 3.26 -18.60
N ASN A 92 1.40 3.67 -19.05
CA ASN A 92 1.65 4.91 -19.78
C ASN A 92 1.09 6.16 -19.06
N LEU A 93 1.18 6.14 -17.74
CA LEU A 93 0.74 7.22 -16.84
C LEU A 93 1.86 8.24 -16.63
N VAL A 94 2.45 8.68 -17.74
CA VAL A 94 3.49 9.72 -17.74
C VAL A 94 2.89 11.07 -17.34
N ASN A 95 3.67 11.90 -16.64
CA ASN A 95 3.30 13.25 -16.19
C ASN A 95 2.11 13.34 -15.23
N MET A 96 1.97 12.36 -14.33
CA MET A 96 0.96 12.39 -13.28
C MET A 96 1.42 13.18 -12.05
N TRP A 97 0.45 13.83 -11.39
CA TRP A 97 0.66 14.38 -10.06
C TRP A 97 0.74 13.26 -9.03
N PHE A 98 1.80 13.26 -8.23
CA PHE A 98 1.96 12.35 -7.11
C PHE A 98 1.60 13.05 -5.80
N GLN A 99 0.70 12.46 -5.02
CA GLN A 99 0.28 12.99 -3.72
C GLN A 99 0.51 11.97 -2.60
N GLN A 100 1.08 12.43 -1.49
CA GLN A 100 1.25 11.64 -0.27
C GLN A 100 1.00 12.47 1.00
N ASP A 101 0.76 11.80 2.12
CA ASP A 101 0.57 12.45 3.42
C ASP A 101 1.91 12.80 4.11
N GLY A 102 1.83 13.46 5.27
CA GLY A 102 2.99 13.98 5.99
C GLY A 102 3.71 12.97 6.90
N ALA A 103 3.62 11.67 6.65
CA ALA A 103 4.27 10.65 7.48
C ALA A 103 5.80 10.76 7.44
N THR A 104 6.47 10.43 8.54
CA THR A 104 7.93 10.64 8.69
C THR A 104 8.77 9.99 7.58
N CYS A 105 8.40 8.78 7.13
CA CYS A 105 9.09 8.10 6.03
C CYS A 105 8.87 8.77 4.67
N HIS A 106 7.71 9.39 4.46
CA HIS A 106 7.32 10.09 3.24
C HIS A 106 8.03 11.44 3.12
N THR A 107 8.21 12.14 4.24
CA THR A 107 8.81 13.49 4.28
C THR A 107 10.31 13.51 4.61
N ALA A 108 10.93 12.33 4.75
CA ALA A 108 12.37 12.24 4.98
C ALA A 108 13.13 12.89 3.82
N ARG A 109 14.23 13.61 4.09
CA ARG A 109 14.94 14.41 3.08
C ARG A 109 15.30 13.62 1.83
N GLU A 110 15.87 12.44 2.01
CA GLU A 110 16.24 11.54 0.92
C GLU A 110 15.01 11.03 0.13
N THR A 111 13.87 10.77 0.80
CA THR A 111 12.62 10.41 0.12
C THR A 111 12.10 11.58 -0.71
N MET A 112 12.09 12.78 -0.15
CA MET A 112 11.65 13.98 -0.86
C MET A 112 12.56 14.33 -2.03
N ASN A 113 13.88 14.16 -1.90
CA ASN A 113 14.82 14.36 -3.01
C ASN A 113 14.51 13.40 -4.16
N MET A 114 14.40 12.10 -3.88
CA MET A 114 14.04 11.09 -4.89
C MET A 114 12.69 11.42 -5.56
N LEU A 115 11.66 11.78 -4.79
CA LEU A 115 10.36 12.13 -5.37
C LEU A 115 10.41 13.42 -6.21
N LYS A 116 11.26 14.39 -5.86
CA LYS A 116 11.46 15.60 -6.67
C LYS A 116 12.19 15.30 -7.97
N ASP A 117 13.15 14.37 -7.96
CA ASP A 117 13.85 13.95 -9.17
C ASP A 117 12.89 13.24 -10.15
N GLU A 118 11.96 12.43 -9.62
CA GLU A 118 11.00 11.66 -10.43
C GLU A 118 9.77 12.46 -10.88
N PHE A 119 9.21 13.32 -10.01
CA PHE A 119 7.94 14.02 -10.28
C PHE A 119 8.09 15.54 -10.47
N GLY A 120 9.25 16.13 -10.15
CA GLY A 120 9.48 17.58 -10.26
C GLY A 120 8.44 18.40 -9.52
N GLU A 121 7.85 19.37 -10.24
CA GLU A 121 6.77 20.25 -9.74
C GLU A 121 5.42 19.53 -9.57
N GLN A 122 5.28 18.30 -10.06
CA GLN A 122 4.05 17.52 -9.98
C GLN A 122 3.93 16.74 -8.66
N LEU A 123 4.55 17.22 -7.58
CA LEU A 123 4.61 16.57 -6.27
C LEU A 123 3.83 17.36 -5.22
N ILE A 124 2.78 16.74 -4.68
CA ILE A 124 2.00 17.26 -3.54
C ILE A 124 2.38 16.48 -2.29
N SER A 125 3.22 17.06 -1.45
CA SER A 125 3.67 16.47 -0.20
C SER A 125 4.01 17.54 0.82
N ARG A 126 4.03 17.17 2.10
CA ARG A 126 4.65 18.01 3.12
C ARG A 126 6.15 18.16 2.78
N ASN A 127 6.63 19.40 2.70
CA ASN A 127 7.96 19.77 2.19
C ASN A 127 8.18 19.53 0.68
N GLY A 128 7.09 19.49 -0.10
CA GLY A 128 7.11 19.53 -1.57
C GLY A 128 7.81 20.77 -2.12
N PRO A 129 7.94 20.88 -3.45
CA PRO A 129 8.39 22.12 -4.10
C PRO A 129 7.54 23.33 -3.67
#